data_AF-A0A8T3WR24-F1
#
_entry.id   AF-A0A8T3WR24-F1
#
_cell.length_a   1.000
_cell.length_b   1.000
_cell.length_c   1.000
_cell.angle_alpha   90.00
_cell.angle_beta   90.00
_cell.angle_gamma   90.00
#
_symmetry.space_group_name_H-M   'P 1'
#
loop_
_entity.id
_entity.type
_entity.pdbx_description
1 polymer ?
#
loop_
_entity_poly.entity_id
_entity_poly.type
_entity_poly.pdbx_seq_one_letter_code
_entity_poly.pdbx_strand_id
1 'polypeptide(L)'
;MREKSYTEIRDPTGNLKLGSAASPLLCKTTDKYISDNKDASKEDIEGEIANLMAKCWNQFGEGLIQDVFKQGDPISKNCFVCYTLSVRETSKFKDEIKATDLRKFMFENPYKVYQKGDNCKVNGGVCINTENKEDCGSKISADPSYLLIDKKSSVCAKYSKKSCCYTDYECWNKGGICSGANPDGNLYAEYNAWGCPSKLKCYAKKEDYYSYGDYIQRFGGSGNMIITTDITPGETYAVSFGSPTGNCGWCTYAGLGTGAGTVVAALALGIPTGGVGTVGLLTVSALFGGGYVVGKATSEFAVQNIAELFERDINTIYLTTLNQIQSGDYCSVVSEVK
;
A
#
# COMPACT_ATOMS: atom_id res chain seq x y z
N MET A 1 32.62 27.15 6.98
CA MET A 1 31.66 26.08 7.33
C MET A 1 31.94 24.92 6.38
N ARG A 2 32.33 23.74 6.88
CA ARG A 2 32.57 22.57 6.01
C ARG A 2 31.22 22.02 5.57
N GLU A 3 30.97 21.98 4.26
CA GLU A 3 29.92 21.14 3.67
C GLU A 3 30.16 19.69 4.11
N LYS A 4 29.20 19.09 4.79
CA LYS A 4 29.24 17.65 5.06
C LYS A 4 29.02 16.95 3.73
N SER A 5 30.07 16.36 3.17
CA SER A 5 29.99 15.64 1.91
C SER A 5 29.21 14.32 2.08
N TYR A 6 28.73 13.81 0.95
CA TYR A 6 28.00 12.54 0.70
C TYR A 6 28.57 11.26 1.39
N THR A 7 29.66 11.37 2.12
CA THR A 7 30.46 10.28 2.70
C THR A 7 30.41 10.20 4.23
N GLU A 8 29.76 11.12 4.95
CA GLU A 8 29.73 11.12 6.43
C GLU A 8 28.37 10.73 7.05
N ILE A 9 27.58 9.90 6.37
CA ILE A 9 26.46 9.24 7.06
C ILE A 9 27.04 8.07 7.82
N ARG A 10 27.14 8.22 9.15
CA ARG A 10 27.41 7.09 10.05
C ARG A 10 26.38 6.01 9.78
N ASP A 11 26.84 4.79 9.53
CA ASP A 11 26.00 3.61 9.54
C ASP A 11 25.12 3.64 10.81
N PRO A 12 23.79 3.83 10.68
CA PRO A 12 22.90 3.99 11.83
C PRO A 12 22.84 2.71 12.68
N THR A 13 23.36 1.59 12.16
CA THR A 13 23.34 0.30 12.85
C THR A 13 24.56 0.04 13.72
N GLY A 14 25.47 1.01 13.86
CA GLY A 14 26.73 0.91 14.62
C GLY A 14 26.62 0.11 15.92
N ASN A 15 26.83 -1.19 15.83
CA ASN A 15 26.87 -2.21 16.88
C ASN A 15 25.57 -2.57 17.63
N LEU A 16 24.42 -2.73 16.95
CA LEU A 16 23.31 -3.50 17.53
C LEU A 16 23.54 -5.02 17.32
N LYS A 17 24.07 -5.70 18.34
CA LYS A 17 24.15 -7.17 18.41
C LYS A 17 22.99 -7.70 19.26
N LEU A 18 21.94 -8.21 18.64
CA LEU A 18 20.89 -8.99 19.33
C LEU A 18 20.95 -10.47 18.92
N GLY A 19 20.67 -11.33 19.90
CA GLY A 19 20.89 -12.77 19.88
C GLY A 19 19.92 -13.57 19.01
N SER A 20 20.38 -14.78 18.67
CA SER A 20 19.89 -15.69 17.65
C SER A 20 18.60 -16.44 18.01
N ALA A 21 17.57 -16.27 17.17
CA ALA A 21 16.61 -17.30 16.80
C ALA A 21 16.45 -17.21 15.27
N ALA A 22 16.37 -18.33 14.56
CA ALA A 22 16.28 -18.38 13.10
C ALA A 22 14.93 -17.81 12.62
N SER A 23 14.83 -16.47 12.55
CA SER A 23 13.65 -15.79 12.03
C SER A 23 13.47 -16.16 10.55
N PRO A 24 12.24 -16.42 10.09
CA PRO A 24 11.96 -16.62 8.68
C PRO A 24 12.56 -15.49 7.83
N LEU A 25 13.10 -15.81 6.65
CA LEU A 25 13.70 -14.84 5.70
C LEU A 25 12.77 -13.66 5.35
N LEU A 26 11.46 -13.82 5.58
CA LEU A 26 10.43 -12.79 5.43
C LEU A 26 10.44 -11.70 6.52
N CYS A 27 11.23 -11.85 7.57
CA CYS A 27 11.25 -10.96 8.74
C CYS A 27 12.62 -10.31 8.95
N LYS A 28 13.30 -9.91 7.87
CA LYS A 28 14.53 -9.11 7.97
C LYS A 28 14.25 -7.64 7.68
N THR A 29 14.62 -6.76 8.61
CA THR A 29 14.61 -5.31 8.36
C THR A 29 15.64 -4.98 7.28
N THR A 30 15.22 -4.25 6.25
CA THR A 30 16.12 -3.85 5.14
C THR A 30 16.48 -2.39 5.25
N ASP A 31 17.78 -2.09 5.32
CA ASP A 31 18.27 -0.72 5.35
C ASP A 31 18.32 -0.12 3.94
N LYS A 32 17.88 1.12 3.80
CA LYS A 32 17.81 1.88 2.54
C LYS A 32 18.43 3.27 2.70
N TYR A 33 18.99 3.78 1.62
CA TYR A 33 19.42 5.17 1.52
C TYR A 33 18.57 5.85 0.47
N ILE A 34 17.99 7.00 0.78
CA ILE A 34 17.08 7.74 -0.11
C ILE A 34 17.55 9.19 -0.22
N SER A 35 17.77 9.78 -1.40
CA SER A 35 17.86 9.13 -2.71
C SER A 35 19.30 8.68 -2.99
N ASP A 36 19.47 7.65 -3.82
CA ASP A 36 20.75 7.33 -4.44
C ASP A 36 21.12 8.33 -5.57
N ASN A 37 20.16 9.11 -6.04
CA ASN A 37 20.35 10.16 -7.04
C ASN A 37 20.67 11.51 -6.36
N LYS A 38 21.87 12.05 -6.66
CA LYS A 38 22.34 13.35 -6.13
C LYS A 38 21.51 14.54 -6.57
N ASP A 39 20.69 14.39 -7.60
CA ASP A 39 19.82 15.44 -8.14
C ASP A 39 18.32 15.13 -7.96
N ALA A 40 17.99 14.16 -7.08
CA ALA A 40 16.61 13.84 -6.74
C ALA A 40 15.91 15.04 -6.10
N SER A 41 14.71 15.33 -6.59
CA SER A 41 13.83 16.36 -6.07
C SER A 41 13.12 15.90 -4.78
N LYS A 42 12.43 16.84 -4.14
CA LYS A 42 11.52 16.54 -3.02
C LYS A 42 10.50 15.46 -3.40
N GLU A 43 9.90 15.57 -4.58
CA GLU A 43 8.88 14.66 -5.09
C GLU A 43 9.44 13.24 -5.34
N ASP A 44 10.67 13.14 -5.83
CA ASP A 44 11.36 11.85 -6.01
C ASP A 44 11.53 11.13 -4.65
N ILE A 45 11.90 11.87 -3.61
CA ILE A 45 12.08 11.34 -2.25
C ILE A 45 10.74 10.93 -1.64
N GLU A 46 9.70 11.75 -1.80
CA GLU A 46 8.33 11.38 -1.40
C GLU A 46 7.89 10.08 -2.10
N GLY A 47 8.17 9.95 -3.40
CA GLY A 47 7.90 8.75 -4.19
C GLY A 47 8.67 7.51 -3.73
N GLU A 48 9.94 7.63 -3.38
CA GLU A 48 10.74 6.53 -2.84
C GLU A 48 10.21 6.06 -1.48
N ILE A 49 9.87 7.00 -0.58
CA ILE A 49 9.28 6.69 0.73
C ILE A 49 7.91 6.03 0.57
N ALA A 50 7.04 6.59 -0.28
CA ALA A 50 5.72 6.06 -0.58
C ALA A 50 5.80 4.61 -1.09
N ASN A 51 6.76 4.33 -1.97
CA ASN A 51 7.03 2.99 -2.47
C ASN A 51 7.46 2.02 -1.38
N LEU A 52 8.31 2.44 -0.43
CA LEU A 52 8.69 1.57 0.70
C LEU A 52 7.49 1.28 1.61
N MET A 53 6.65 2.28 1.88
CA MET A 53 5.41 2.08 2.65
C MET A 53 4.46 1.08 1.98
N ALA A 54 4.22 1.22 0.68
CA ALA A 54 3.39 0.28 -0.07
C ALA A 54 4.00 -1.13 -0.17
N LYS A 55 5.32 -1.25 -0.33
CA LYS A 55 6.00 -2.56 -0.31
C LYS A 55 5.91 -3.24 1.04
N CYS A 56 6.03 -2.48 2.13
CA CYS A 56 5.83 -3.00 3.49
C CYS A 56 4.40 -3.52 3.68
N TRP A 57 3.39 -2.80 3.17
CA TRP A 57 2.00 -3.28 3.17
C TRP A 57 1.83 -4.59 2.37
N ASN A 58 2.43 -4.65 1.18
CA ASN A 58 2.37 -5.84 0.33
C ASN A 58 3.02 -7.08 0.98
N GLN A 59 4.16 -6.90 1.65
CA GLN A 59 4.91 -7.97 2.32
C GLN A 59 4.05 -8.72 3.36
N PHE A 60 3.09 -8.02 3.98
CA PHE A 60 2.20 -8.58 4.99
C PHE A 60 0.80 -8.89 4.48
N GLY A 61 0.68 -9.15 3.18
CA GLY A 61 -0.54 -9.67 2.57
C GLY A 61 -1.62 -8.61 2.36
N GLU A 62 -1.25 -7.33 2.28
CA GLU A 62 -2.17 -6.24 1.89
C GLU A 62 -3.43 -6.19 2.78
N GLY A 63 -3.27 -6.48 4.07
CA GLY A 63 -4.37 -6.47 5.04
C GLY A 63 -5.29 -7.68 4.99
N LEU A 64 -5.05 -8.66 4.12
CA LEU A 64 -5.82 -9.93 4.05
C LEU A 64 -5.60 -10.83 5.27
N ILE A 65 -4.46 -10.66 5.95
CA ILE A 65 -4.10 -11.42 7.14
C ILE A 65 -4.43 -10.56 8.36
N GLN A 66 -5.42 -10.98 9.15
CA GLN A 66 -5.88 -10.21 10.32
C GLN A 66 -4.86 -10.17 11.45
N ASP A 67 -4.11 -11.25 11.65
CA ASP A 67 -3.09 -11.35 12.69
C ASP A 67 -1.87 -12.06 12.11
N VAL A 68 -0.94 -11.26 11.61
CA VAL A 68 0.31 -11.73 10.99
C VAL A 68 1.23 -12.38 12.02
N PHE A 69 1.13 -11.98 13.29
CA PHE A 69 2.10 -12.34 14.34
C PHE A 69 1.56 -13.36 15.34
N LYS A 70 0.37 -13.94 15.10
CA LYS A 70 -0.31 -14.92 15.98
C LYS A 70 0.53 -16.15 16.35
N GLN A 71 1.53 -16.51 15.56
CA GLN A 71 2.32 -17.73 15.74
C GLN A 71 3.58 -17.50 16.58
N GLY A 72 3.41 -17.45 17.90
CA GLY A 72 4.38 -17.94 18.89
C GLY A 72 5.77 -17.29 18.97
N ASP A 73 6.08 -16.32 18.12
CA ASP A 73 7.35 -15.59 18.14
C ASP A 73 7.14 -14.29 18.94
N PRO A 74 7.97 -14.00 19.96
CA PRO A 74 7.90 -12.76 20.74
C PRO A 74 8.33 -11.52 19.93
N ILE A 75 7.97 -11.44 18.64
CA ILE A 75 8.09 -10.22 17.85
C ILE A 75 7.24 -9.17 18.57
N SER A 76 7.95 -8.21 19.16
CA SER A 76 7.44 -7.24 20.13
C SER A 76 6.08 -6.68 19.72
N LYS A 77 5.07 -6.92 20.55
CA LYS A 77 3.77 -6.23 20.49
C LYS A 77 3.14 -6.21 19.08
N ASN A 78 3.19 -7.28 18.30
CA ASN A 78 2.57 -7.39 16.96
C ASN A 78 3.01 -6.31 15.96
N CYS A 79 4.27 -5.89 15.99
CA CYS A 79 4.81 -4.90 15.05
C CYS A 79 6.21 -5.24 14.55
N PHE A 80 6.45 -4.95 13.26
CA PHE A 80 7.70 -5.25 12.57
C PHE A 80 8.19 -4.06 11.73
N VAL A 81 9.49 -3.76 11.82
CA VAL A 81 10.13 -2.73 10.97
C VAL A 81 10.55 -3.34 9.63
N CYS A 82 9.81 -3.03 8.56
CA CYS A 82 10.11 -3.47 7.20
C CYS A 82 11.42 -2.87 6.68
N TYR A 83 11.55 -1.55 6.84
CA TYR A 83 12.66 -0.79 6.30
C TYR A 83 13.16 0.21 7.32
N THR A 84 14.48 0.32 7.48
CA THR A 84 15.08 1.57 7.92
C THR A 84 15.48 2.36 6.68
N LEU A 85 15.30 3.67 6.70
CA LEU A 85 15.68 4.52 5.57
C LEU A 85 16.40 5.78 6.06
N SER A 86 17.62 5.98 5.60
CA SER A 86 18.41 7.19 5.86
C SER A 86 18.26 8.16 4.70
N VAL A 87 17.75 9.35 4.98
CA VAL A 87 17.49 10.36 3.95
C VAL A 87 18.72 11.22 3.74
N ARG A 88 19.20 11.32 2.50
CA ARG A 88 20.38 12.10 2.10
C ARG A 88 19.96 13.47 1.59
N GLU A 89 20.78 14.47 1.85
CA GLU A 89 20.69 15.75 1.15
C GLU A 89 21.05 15.55 -0.32
N THR A 90 20.35 16.24 -1.21
CA THR A 90 20.61 16.25 -2.65
C THR A 90 20.82 17.69 -3.12
N SER A 91 21.24 17.88 -4.37
CA SER A 91 21.36 19.22 -4.96
C SER A 91 20.03 19.97 -5.01
N LYS A 92 18.90 19.24 -5.07
CA LYS A 92 17.53 19.79 -5.18
C LYS A 92 16.67 19.56 -3.93
N PHE A 93 17.20 18.91 -2.91
CA PHE A 93 16.50 18.62 -1.66
C PHE A 93 17.41 18.87 -0.47
N LYS A 94 17.15 20.01 0.18
CA LYS A 94 17.86 20.46 1.40
C LYS A 94 16.91 20.80 2.54
N ASP A 95 15.66 21.07 2.19
CA ASP A 95 14.60 21.40 3.13
C ASP A 95 13.93 20.14 3.66
N GLU A 96 13.04 20.30 4.64
CA GLU A 96 12.23 19.23 5.18
C GLU A 96 11.01 18.91 4.30
N ILE A 97 10.59 17.64 4.28
CA ILE A 97 9.25 17.23 3.82
C ILE A 97 8.34 17.20 5.03
N LYS A 98 7.30 18.02 5.03
CA LYS A 98 6.28 17.97 6.08
C LYS A 98 5.49 16.67 5.99
N ALA A 99 5.16 16.09 7.14
CA ALA A 99 4.30 14.90 7.22
C ALA A 99 2.97 15.08 6.45
N THR A 100 2.45 16.31 6.42
CA THR A 100 1.26 16.69 5.65
C THR A 100 1.49 16.65 4.15
N ASP A 101 2.67 17.05 3.68
CA ASP A 101 3.02 17.05 2.25
C ASP A 101 3.20 15.62 1.77
N LEU A 102 3.94 14.79 2.52
CA LEU A 102 4.09 13.38 2.20
C LEU A 102 2.73 12.67 2.23
N ARG A 103 1.87 12.96 3.22
CA ARG A 103 0.51 12.40 3.25
C ARG A 103 -0.28 12.81 2.01
N LYS A 104 -0.24 14.09 1.63
CA LYS A 104 -0.90 14.57 0.41
C LYS A 104 -0.37 13.83 -0.82
N PHE A 105 0.96 13.70 -0.94
CA PHE A 105 1.60 12.93 -2.00
C PHE A 105 1.07 11.49 -2.05
N MET A 106 0.95 10.81 -0.91
CA MET A 106 0.45 9.44 -0.83
C MET A 106 -0.97 9.30 -1.41
N PHE A 107 -1.86 10.27 -1.22
CA PHE A 107 -3.25 10.21 -1.69
C PHE A 107 -3.47 10.79 -3.09
N GLU A 108 -2.59 11.66 -3.57
CA GLU A 108 -2.71 12.27 -4.90
C GLU A 108 -1.95 11.49 -5.99
N ASN A 109 -0.96 10.69 -5.62
CA ASN A 109 -0.12 9.98 -6.60
C ASN A 109 -0.57 8.53 -6.81
N PRO A 110 -0.83 8.12 -8.07
CA PRO A 110 -1.24 6.76 -8.39
C PRO A 110 -0.11 5.75 -8.13
N TYR A 111 -0.48 4.57 -7.62
CA TYR A 111 0.45 3.47 -7.35
C TYR A 111 0.07 2.20 -8.11
N LYS A 112 -1.17 1.72 -7.95
CA LYS A 112 -1.61 0.40 -8.44
C LYS A 112 -2.96 0.52 -9.12
N VAL A 113 -3.15 -0.17 -10.23
CA VAL A 113 -4.43 -0.24 -10.92
C VAL A 113 -5.19 -1.50 -10.47
N TYR A 114 -6.47 -1.33 -10.14
CA TYR A 114 -7.39 -2.42 -9.87
C TYR A 114 -7.53 -3.33 -11.09
N GLN A 115 -7.46 -4.64 -10.86
CA GLN A 115 -7.61 -5.63 -11.93
C GLN A 115 -9.04 -6.14 -11.91
N LYS A 116 -9.81 -5.90 -12.98
CA LYS A 116 -11.22 -6.31 -13.10
C LYS A 116 -11.41 -7.78 -13.50
N GLY A 117 -10.32 -8.54 -13.63
CA GLY A 117 -10.34 -9.95 -14.05
C GLY A 117 -10.44 -10.94 -12.88
N ASP A 118 -10.91 -12.15 -13.18
CA ASP A 118 -10.99 -13.29 -12.25
C ASP A 118 -9.63 -13.99 -12.07
N ASN A 119 -8.58 -13.52 -12.75
CA ASN A 119 -7.22 -14.07 -12.73
C ASN A 119 -7.19 -15.58 -13.00
N CYS A 120 -8.03 -16.03 -13.93
CA CYS A 120 -8.10 -17.43 -14.32
C CYS A 120 -6.90 -17.93 -15.14
N LYS A 121 -6.00 -17.01 -15.53
CA LYS A 121 -4.64 -17.25 -16.03
C LYS A 121 -3.63 -16.30 -15.35
N VAL A 122 -2.35 -16.60 -15.51
CA VAL A 122 -1.22 -15.83 -14.95
C VAL A 122 -1.30 -14.35 -15.35
N ASN A 123 -1.62 -14.08 -16.62
CA ASN A 123 -1.71 -12.72 -17.15
C ASN A 123 -3.08 -12.06 -16.92
N GLY A 124 -3.92 -12.62 -16.05
CA GLY A 124 -5.30 -12.17 -15.82
C GLY A 124 -6.34 -13.06 -16.53
N GLY A 125 -7.45 -12.47 -16.94
CA GLY A 125 -8.53 -13.16 -17.66
C GLY A 125 -9.83 -13.19 -16.87
N VAL A 126 -10.93 -13.47 -17.57
CA VAL A 126 -12.30 -13.41 -17.04
C VAL A 126 -12.98 -14.76 -17.24
N CYS A 127 -13.68 -15.23 -16.22
CA CYS A 127 -14.43 -16.46 -16.25
C CYS A 127 -15.80 -16.26 -16.91
N ILE A 128 -16.07 -17.06 -17.94
CA ILE A 128 -17.29 -16.99 -18.75
C ILE A 128 -18.13 -18.27 -18.65
N ASN A 129 -19.44 -18.14 -18.90
CA ASN A 129 -20.39 -19.25 -18.80
C ASN A 129 -20.40 -20.16 -20.04
N THR A 130 -19.77 -19.72 -21.12
CA THR A 130 -19.79 -20.37 -22.43
C THR A 130 -18.38 -20.67 -22.92
N GLU A 131 -18.28 -21.50 -23.96
CA GLU A 131 -17.02 -21.79 -24.65
C GLU A 131 -16.90 -20.99 -25.96
N ASN A 132 -17.62 -19.87 -26.09
CA ASN A 132 -17.70 -19.10 -27.33
C ASN A 132 -16.92 -17.78 -27.25
N LYS A 133 -16.37 -17.34 -28.39
CA LYS A 133 -15.57 -16.10 -28.49
C LYS A 133 -16.42 -14.83 -28.38
N GLU A 134 -17.71 -14.92 -28.64
CA GLU A 134 -18.62 -13.77 -28.60
C GLU A 134 -18.85 -13.28 -27.16
N ASP A 135 -19.16 -14.20 -26.23
CA ASP A 135 -19.26 -13.93 -24.79
C ASP A 135 -17.94 -13.39 -24.26
N CYS A 136 -16.82 -13.98 -24.71
CA CYS A 136 -15.47 -13.50 -24.40
C CYS A 136 -15.23 -12.05 -24.85
N GLY A 137 -15.61 -11.71 -26.10
CA GLY A 137 -15.46 -10.36 -26.65
C GLY A 137 -16.35 -9.30 -25.97
N SER A 138 -17.43 -9.72 -25.31
CA SER A 138 -18.25 -8.82 -24.48
C SER A 138 -17.60 -8.47 -23.14
N LYS A 139 -16.63 -9.28 -22.69
CA LYS A 139 -15.93 -9.13 -21.40
C LYS A 139 -14.55 -8.49 -21.53
N ILE A 140 -13.86 -8.74 -22.65
CA ILE A 140 -12.54 -8.22 -22.92
C ILE A 140 -12.60 -7.34 -24.17
N SER A 141 -12.25 -6.06 -24.01
CA SER A 141 -12.20 -5.05 -25.08
C SER A 141 -11.00 -5.24 -26.02
N ALA A 142 -10.84 -6.44 -26.58
CA ALA A 142 -9.80 -6.81 -27.52
C ALA A 142 -10.40 -7.20 -28.88
N ASP A 143 -9.59 -7.12 -29.93
CA ASP A 143 -9.98 -7.67 -31.24
C ASP A 143 -10.23 -9.19 -31.11
N PRO A 144 -11.30 -9.75 -31.71
CA PRO A 144 -11.63 -11.17 -31.62
C PRO A 144 -10.51 -12.15 -32.03
N SER A 145 -9.56 -11.69 -32.85
CA SER A 145 -8.38 -12.47 -33.25
C SER A 145 -7.42 -12.75 -32.09
N TYR A 146 -7.36 -11.88 -31.07
CA TYR A 146 -6.52 -12.08 -29.88
C TYR A 146 -7.22 -12.88 -28.77
N LEU A 147 -8.53 -13.11 -28.89
CA LEU A 147 -9.28 -13.82 -27.86
C LEU A 147 -8.98 -15.33 -27.88
N LEU A 148 -8.58 -15.82 -26.72
CA LEU A 148 -8.31 -17.21 -26.40
C LEU A 148 -9.29 -17.70 -25.32
N ILE A 149 -9.64 -18.97 -25.39
CA ILE A 149 -10.55 -19.61 -24.43
C ILE A 149 -9.90 -20.87 -23.90
N ASP A 150 -9.69 -20.92 -22.59
CA ASP A 150 -9.37 -22.16 -21.88
C ASP A 150 -10.65 -22.79 -21.35
N LYS A 151 -11.07 -23.86 -22.02
CA LYS A 151 -12.31 -24.59 -21.76
C LYS A 151 -12.31 -25.37 -20.44
N LYS A 152 -11.17 -25.56 -19.80
CA LYS A 152 -11.04 -26.41 -18.60
C LYS A 152 -10.28 -25.70 -17.47
N SER A 153 -10.56 -24.40 -17.29
CA SER A 153 -9.97 -23.64 -16.19
C SER A 153 -10.54 -24.09 -14.85
N SER A 154 -9.69 -24.68 -14.01
CA SER A 154 -10.03 -25.05 -12.64
C SER A 154 -10.36 -23.84 -11.75
N VAL A 155 -9.79 -22.67 -12.08
CA VAL A 155 -10.12 -21.41 -11.40
C VAL A 155 -11.57 -21.03 -11.69
N CYS A 156 -11.99 -21.04 -12.95
CA CYS A 156 -13.36 -20.69 -13.33
C CYS A 156 -14.40 -21.69 -12.81
N ALA A 157 -14.05 -22.97 -12.71
CA ALA A 157 -14.93 -23.97 -12.11
C ALA A 157 -15.32 -23.62 -10.66
N LYS A 158 -14.41 -23.00 -9.87
CA LYS A 158 -14.70 -22.53 -8.50
C LYS A 158 -15.78 -21.45 -8.46
N TYR A 159 -15.95 -20.69 -9.54
CA TYR A 159 -16.96 -19.64 -9.69
C TYR A 159 -18.22 -20.13 -10.42
N SER A 160 -18.40 -21.45 -10.58
CA SER A 160 -19.49 -22.04 -11.37
C SER A 160 -19.50 -21.54 -12.83
N LYS A 161 -18.33 -21.24 -13.38
CA LYS A 161 -18.11 -20.82 -14.77
C LYS A 161 -17.45 -21.95 -15.56
N LYS A 162 -17.63 -21.95 -16.89
CA LYS A 162 -17.16 -23.06 -17.74
C LYS A 162 -15.76 -22.83 -18.28
N SER A 163 -15.40 -21.59 -18.59
CA SER A 163 -14.16 -21.33 -19.33
C SER A 163 -13.52 -20.01 -18.92
N CYS A 164 -12.22 -19.91 -19.13
CA CYS A 164 -11.47 -18.68 -18.95
C CYS A 164 -11.28 -18.01 -20.31
N CYS A 165 -11.79 -16.79 -20.45
CA CYS A 165 -11.56 -15.88 -21.57
C CYS A 165 -10.33 -15.02 -21.28
N TYR A 166 -9.37 -14.99 -22.19
CA TYR A 166 -8.14 -14.23 -22.03
C TYR A 166 -7.50 -13.90 -23.39
N THR A 167 -6.41 -13.14 -23.35
CA THR A 167 -5.50 -12.83 -24.46
C THR A 167 -4.07 -13.05 -23.99
N ASP A 168 -3.09 -13.00 -24.90
CA ASP A 168 -1.69 -13.02 -24.50
C ASP A 168 -1.22 -11.71 -23.82
N TYR A 169 -2.09 -10.69 -23.73
CA TYR A 169 -1.75 -9.34 -23.27
C TYR A 169 -2.44 -9.00 -21.95
N GLU A 170 -1.63 -8.67 -20.95
CA GLU A 170 -2.09 -8.38 -19.59
C GLU A 170 -3.08 -7.22 -19.53
N CYS A 171 -2.89 -6.18 -20.33
CA CYS A 171 -3.71 -4.98 -20.26
C CYS A 171 -5.20 -5.30 -20.46
N TRP A 172 -5.53 -6.01 -21.53
CA TRP A 172 -6.89 -6.45 -21.82
C TRP A 172 -7.42 -7.41 -20.76
N ASN A 173 -6.60 -8.37 -20.34
CA ASN A 173 -6.96 -9.37 -19.35
C ASN A 173 -7.27 -8.80 -17.96
N LYS A 174 -6.74 -7.61 -17.65
CA LYS A 174 -6.89 -6.92 -16.36
C LYS A 174 -7.89 -5.75 -16.41
N GLY A 175 -8.55 -5.54 -17.55
CA GLY A 175 -9.62 -4.55 -17.73
C GLY A 175 -9.17 -3.20 -18.32
N GLY A 176 -7.93 -3.11 -18.78
CA GLY A 176 -7.42 -1.97 -19.55
C GLY A 176 -7.72 -2.09 -21.05
N ILE A 177 -7.30 -1.07 -21.80
CA ILE A 177 -7.47 -0.97 -23.26
C ILE A 177 -6.11 -0.77 -23.91
N CYS A 178 -5.76 -1.62 -24.88
CA CYS A 178 -4.62 -1.38 -25.75
C CYS A 178 -5.01 -0.48 -26.93
N SER A 179 -4.38 0.68 -27.05
CA SER A 179 -4.65 1.64 -28.13
C SER A 179 -3.38 2.36 -28.57
N GLY A 180 -3.36 2.88 -29.81
CA GLY A 180 -2.26 3.72 -30.29
C GLY A 180 -2.23 5.12 -29.66
N ALA A 181 -3.38 5.58 -29.17
CA ALA A 181 -3.56 6.86 -28.49
C ALA A 181 -4.57 6.72 -27.32
N ASN A 182 -4.55 7.65 -26.38
CA ASN A 182 -5.47 7.63 -25.25
C ASN A 182 -6.92 7.71 -25.76
N PRO A 183 -7.78 6.69 -25.52
CA PRO A 183 -9.14 6.66 -26.04
C PRO A 183 -10.02 7.78 -25.50
N ASP A 184 -9.79 8.19 -24.25
CA ASP A 184 -10.43 9.34 -23.61
C ASP A 184 -9.54 9.84 -22.46
N GLY A 185 -8.89 10.99 -22.67
CA GLY A 185 -7.98 11.59 -21.69
C GLY A 185 -8.61 11.98 -20.35
N ASN A 186 -9.95 12.08 -20.28
CA ASN A 186 -10.66 12.34 -19.03
C ASN A 186 -10.87 11.06 -18.23
N LEU A 187 -11.11 9.93 -18.90
CA LEU A 187 -11.45 8.67 -18.28
C LEU A 187 -10.25 7.73 -18.10
N TYR A 188 -9.24 7.82 -18.96
CA TYR A 188 -8.13 6.88 -18.99
C TYR A 188 -6.77 7.57 -18.80
N ALA A 189 -5.84 6.84 -18.18
CA ALA A 189 -4.43 7.19 -18.08
C ALA A 189 -3.57 6.05 -18.64
N GLU A 190 -2.40 6.39 -19.18
CA GLU A 190 -1.43 5.41 -19.66
C GLU A 190 -0.90 4.59 -18.47
N TYR A 191 -0.79 3.27 -18.64
CA TYR A 191 -0.30 2.36 -17.61
C TYR A 191 0.73 1.37 -18.15
N ASN A 192 2.00 1.62 -17.87
CA ASN A 192 3.10 0.92 -18.53
C ASN A 192 3.49 -0.42 -17.88
N ALA A 193 2.83 -0.81 -16.78
CA ALA A 193 3.12 -2.08 -16.13
C ALA A 193 2.39 -3.28 -16.77
N TRP A 194 1.38 -3.05 -17.61
CA TRP A 194 0.66 -4.11 -18.32
C TRP A 194 1.00 -4.10 -19.81
N GLY A 195 1.39 -5.27 -20.33
CA GLY A 195 1.75 -5.44 -21.74
C GLY A 195 0.57 -5.30 -22.69
N CYS A 196 0.85 -4.75 -23.88
CA CYS A 196 -0.04 -4.66 -25.04
C CYS A 196 0.65 -5.21 -26.30
N PRO A 197 -0.10 -5.48 -27.39
CA PRO A 197 0.50 -5.75 -28.69
C PRO A 197 1.48 -4.66 -29.12
N SER A 198 2.44 -5.03 -29.97
CA SER A 198 3.44 -4.10 -30.50
C SER A 198 2.78 -2.83 -31.06
N LYS A 199 3.37 -1.66 -30.73
CA LYS A 199 2.92 -0.31 -31.13
C LYS A 199 1.66 0.21 -30.43
N LEU A 200 1.07 -0.57 -29.52
CA LEU A 200 -0.03 -0.10 -28.68
C LEU A 200 0.48 0.17 -27.26
N LYS A 201 -0.25 1.04 -26.56
CA LYS A 201 -0.04 1.37 -25.15
C LYS A 201 -1.24 0.92 -24.35
N CYS A 202 -1.02 0.53 -23.10
CA CYS A 202 -2.10 0.20 -22.20
C CYS A 202 -2.66 1.47 -21.56
N TYR A 203 -3.99 1.57 -21.56
CA TYR A 203 -4.73 2.63 -20.89
C TYR A 203 -5.68 2.01 -19.88
N ALA A 204 -5.55 2.40 -18.62
CA ALA A 204 -6.43 1.99 -17.54
C ALA A 204 -7.37 3.15 -17.16
N LYS A 205 -8.56 2.84 -16.66
CA LYS A 205 -9.47 3.89 -16.21
C LYS A 205 -8.92 4.57 -14.97
N LYS A 206 -9.00 5.89 -14.90
CA LYS A 206 -8.56 6.69 -13.74
C LYS A 206 -9.26 6.27 -12.44
N GLU A 207 -10.55 5.89 -12.51
CA GLU A 207 -11.31 5.38 -11.36
C GLU A 207 -10.76 4.07 -10.78
N ASP A 208 -10.00 3.31 -11.57
CA ASP A 208 -9.40 2.05 -11.15
C ASP A 208 -8.00 2.24 -10.52
N TYR A 209 -7.45 3.45 -10.52
CA TYR A 209 -6.16 3.72 -9.86
C TYR A 209 -6.36 3.90 -8.36
N TYR A 210 -5.61 3.11 -7.61
CA TYR A 210 -5.34 3.38 -6.21
C TYR A 210 -4.12 4.29 -6.11
N SER A 211 -4.28 5.39 -5.39
CA SER A 211 -3.14 6.13 -4.85
C SER A 211 -2.37 5.26 -3.84
N TYR A 212 -1.17 5.65 -3.43
CA TYR A 212 -0.45 4.92 -2.37
C TYR A 212 -1.26 4.82 -1.08
N GLY A 213 -1.91 5.91 -0.70
CA GLY A 213 -2.77 5.99 0.48
C GLY A 213 -4.01 5.12 0.35
N ASP A 214 -4.73 5.19 -0.78
CA ASP A 214 -5.89 4.34 -1.02
C ASP A 214 -5.51 2.85 -1.11
N TYR A 215 -4.34 2.55 -1.67
CA TYR A 215 -3.82 1.19 -1.74
C TYR A 215 -3.61 0.61 -0.33
N ILE A 216 -2.96 1.34 0.58
CA ILE A 216 -2.76 0.87 1.96
C ILE A 216 -4.09 0.77 2.71
N GLN A 217 -5.02 1.70 2.50
CA GLN A 217 -6.25 1.73 3.29
C GLN A 217 -7.33 0.75 2.81
N ARG A 218 -7.36 0.42 1.52
CA ARG A 218 -8.52 -0.23 0.89
C ARG A 218 -8.19 -1.44 0.03
N PHE A 219 -6.94 -1.60 -0.42
CA PHE A 219 -6.58 -2.71 -1.30
C PHE A 219 -6.35 -3.99 -0.50
N GLY A 220 -7.07 -5.06 -0.82
CA GLY A 220 -6.97 -6.37 -0.15
C GLY A 220 -7.80 -6.43 1.13
N GLY A 221 -7.54 -5.54 2.07
CA GLY A 221 -8.28 -5.41 3.33
C GLY A 221 -8.26 -3.99 3.88
N SER A 222 -8.95 -3.79 5.00
CA SER A 222 -8.92 -2.51 5.72
C SER A 222 -7.54 -2.28 6.31
N GLY A 223 -6.93 -1.15 5.96
CA GLY A 223 -5.66 -0.72 6.51
C GLY A 223 -5.70 0.72 7.02
N ASN A 224 -4.68 1.09 7.77
CA ASN A 224 -4.44 2.45 8.19
C ASN A 224 -3.01 2.88 7.84
N MET A 225 -2.80 4.19 7.73
CA MET A 225 -1.50 4.78 7.49
C MET A 225 -1.28 5.94 8.45
N ILE A 226 -0.19 5.89 9.19
CA ILE A 226 0.19 6.88 10.19
C ILE A 226 1.59 7.40 9.88
N ILE A 227 1.68 8.71 9.62
CA ILE A 227 2.94 9.44 9.43
C ILE A 227 3.05 10.43 10.58
N THR A 228 4.01 10.23 11.49
CA THR A 228 4.15 11.01 12.74
C THR A 228 5.31 11.99 12.73
N THR A 229 6.11 12.00 11.67
CA THR A 229 7.34 12.79 11.60
C THR A 229 7.47 13.50 10.27
N ASP A 230 8.04 14.70 10.33
CA ASP A 230 8.60 15.36 9.16
C ASP A 230 9.88 14.63 8.74
N ILE A 231 10.23 14.72 7.45
CA ILE A 231 11.43 14.09 6.88
C ILE A 231 12.48 15.16 6.65
N THR A 232 13.64 14.98 7.27
CA THR A 232 14.76 15.92 7.25
C THR A 232 15.98 15.20 6.67
N PRO A 233 16.71 15.82 5.74
CA PRO A 233 17.99 15.30 5.28
C PRO A 233 18.95 15.01 6.44
N GLY A 234 19.66 13.88 6.38
CA GLY A 234 20.61 13.42 7.39
C GLY A 234 20.02 12.56 8.50
N GLU A 235 18.69 12.42 8.58
CA GLU A 235 18.01 11.63 9.59
C GLU A 235 17.67 10.21 9.10
N THR A 236 17.40 9.31 10.05
CA THR A 236 17.00 7.91 9.77
C THR A 236 15.60 7.62 10.30
N TYR A 237 14.80 7.01 9.43
CA TYR A 237 13.39 6.73 9.64
C TYR A 237 13.13 5.23 9.58
N ALA A 238 11.95 4.83 10.04
CA ALA A 238 11.47 3.46 10.02
C ALA A 238 10.11 3.39 9.34
N VAL A 239 9.98 2.51 8.35
CA VAL A 239 8.70 2.07 7.79
C VAL A 239 8.35 0.75 8.45
N SER A 240 7.20 0.72 9.11
CA SER A 240 6.83 -0.41 9.97
C SER A 240 5.39 -0.84 9.74
N PHE A 241 5.15 -2.13 9.93
CA PHE A 241 3.83 -2.73 9.88
C PHE A 241 3.41 -3.15 11.28
N GLY A 242 2.25 -2.67 11.74
CA GLY A 242 1.60 -3.13 12.96
C GLY A 242 0.36 -3.94 12.64
N SER A 243 0.31 -5.17 13.14
CA SER A 243 -0.90 -6.01 13.11
C SER A 243 -1.77 -5.72 14.34
N PRO A 244 -3.10 -5.93 14.26
CA PRO A 244 -4.00 -5.82 15.39
C PRO A 244 -3.49 -6.54 16.65
N THR A 245 -3.71 -5.93 17.82
CA THR A 245 -3.23 -6.44 19.12
C THR A 245 -4.33 -7.07 19.98
N GLY A 246 -5.60 -6.81 19.66
CA GLY A 246 -6.76 -7.32 20.40
C GLY A 246 -7.69 -8.19 19.58
N ASN A 247 -8.58 -8.92 20.27
CA ASN A 247 -9.77 -9.51 19.66
C ASN A 247 -10.62 -8.37 19.10
N CYS A 248 -10.42 -8.05 17.83
CA CYS A 248 -11.21 -7.17 16.98
C CYS A 248 -12.65 -6.97 17.49
N GLY A 249 -12.90 -5.88 18.22
CA GLY A 249 -14.22 -5.60 18.81
C GLY A 249 -15.31 -5.46 17.74
N TRP A 250 -14.94 -4.92 16.57
CA TRP A 250 -15.83 -4.82 15.41
C TRP A 250 -16.07 -6.18 14.71
N CYS A 251 -15.22 -7.19 14.90
CA CYS A 251 -15.48 -8.55 14.40
C CYS A 251 -16.62 -9.22 15.17
N THR A 252 -16.84 -8.81 16.43
CA THR A 252 -18.03 -9.16 17.21
C THR A 252 -19.28 -8.42 16.68
N TYR A 253 -19.10 -7.20 16.15
CA TYR A 253 -20.18 -6.35 15.62
C TYR A 253 -20.54 -6.65 14.15
N ALA A 254 -19.60 -7.19 13.36
CA ALA A 254 -19.77 -7.55 11.95
C ALA A 254 -20.32 -8.97 11.72
N GLY A 255 -20.76 -9.67 12.77
CA GLY A 255 -21.73 -10.76 12.63
C GLY A 255 -21.27 -12.01 11.89
N LEU A 256 -20.00 -12.43 12.03
CA LEU A 256 -19.54 -13.77 11.61
C LEU A 256 -19.29 -14.72 12.81
N GLY A 257 -19.84 -14.38 13.97
CA GLY A 257 -19.91 -15.24 15.16
C GLY A 257 -21.35 -15.72 15.39
N THR A 258 -21.69 -16.86 14.80
CA THR A 258 -22.72 -17.83 15.25
C THR A 258 -23.91 -17.30 16.08
N GLY A 259 -24.99 -16.87 15.42
CA GLY A 259 -26.29 -16.73 16.08
C GLY A 259 -27.19 -15.66 15.48
N ALA A 260 -28.14 -16.09 14.63
CA ALA A 260 -29.39 -15.41 14.29
C ALA A 260 -29.34 -13.88 13.98
N GLY A 261 -29.04 -13.59 12.71
CA GLY A 261 -29.83 -12.66 11.88
C GLY A 261 -29.93 -11.19 12.28
N THR A 262 -29.04 -10.36 11.74
CA THR A 262 -29.38 -9.02 11.24
C THR A 262 -28.45 -8.61 10.11
N VAL A 263 -29.01 -8.32 8.94
CA VAL A 263 -28.33 -7.69 7.81
C VAL A 263 -28.12 -6.23 8.15
N VAL A 264 -26.86 -5.77 8.27
CA VAL A 264 -26.57 -4.33 8.36
C VAL A 264 -26.01 -3.85 7.03
N ALA A 265 -26.72 -2.86 6.51
CA ALA A 265 -26.63 -2.29 5.19
C ALA A 265 -25.27 -1.67 4.87
N ALA A 266 -24.93 -1.76 3.59
CA ALA A 266 -23.83 -1.09 2.94
C ALA A 266 -23.80 0.42 3.27
N LEU A 267 -22.67 0.89 3.80
CA LEU A 267 -22.25 2.28 3.64
C LEU A 267 -21.79 2.45 2.19
N ALA A 268 -22.76 2.76 1.34
CA ALA A 268 -22.51 3.39 0.04
C ALA A 268 -21.83 4.73 0.30
N LEU A 269 -20.51 4.79 0.12
CA LEU A 269 -19.81 6.06 0.00
C LEU A 269 -20.30 6.73 -1.28
N GLY A 270 -21.13 7.76 -1.11
CA GLY A 270 -21.55 8.64 -2.18
C GLY A 270 -20.33 9.28 -2.83
N ILE A 271 -20.16 9.01 -4.12
CA ILE A 271 -19.31 9.78 -5.02
C ILE A 271 -19.92 11.18 -5.09
N PRO A 272 -19.22 12.27 -4.71
CA PRO A 272 -19.75 13.61 -4.88
C PRO A 272 -19.72 13.97 -6.38
N THR A 273 -20.90 13.99 -7.00
CA THR A 273 -21.10 14.69 -8.26
C THR A 273 -20.91 16.19 -8.03
N GLY A 274 -19.87 16.76 -8.63
CA GLY A 274 -19.71 18.16 -9.05
C GLY A 274 -20.22 19.26 -8.11
N GLY A 275 -19.30 19.99 -7.47
CA GLY A 275 -19.63 21.25 -6.82
C GLY A 275 -18.38 21.97 -6.32
N VAL A 276 -18.05 23.09 -6.95
CA VAL A 276 -16.95 23.99 -6.59
C VAL A 276 -17.30 24.67 -5.25
N GLY A 277 -16.47 24.52 -4.22
CA GLY A 277 -16.66 25.20 -2.95
C GLY A 277 -15.55 24.92 -1.95
N THR A 278 -14.71 25.94 -1.72
CA THR A 278 -13.66 26.00 -0.69
C THR A 278 -14.21 25.75 0.72
N VAL A 279 -13.66 24.79 1.46
CA VAL A 279 -13.82 24.69 2.92
C VAL A 279 -12.51 24.22 3.56
N GLY A 280 -12.04 25.00 4.53
CA GLY A 280 -10.83 24.73 5.32
C GLY A 280 -10.97 23.49 6.19
N LEU A 281 -9.90 22.68 6.21
CA LEU A 281 -9.80 21.45 6.96
C LEU A 281 -9.08 21.70 8.29
N LEU A 282 -9.88 21.91 9.33
CA LEU A 282 -9.54 21.60 10.71
C LEU A 282 -10.79 20.97 11.35
N THR A 283 -10.88 19.64 11.29
CA THR A 283 -11.75 18.87 12.19
C THR A 283 -10.98 17.67 12.70
N VAL A 284 -10.76 17.67 14.02
CA VAL A 284 -10.38 16.49 14.79
C VAL A 284 -11.68 15.71 14.99
N SER A 285 -11.96 14.75 14.12
CA SER A 285 -13.04 13.78 14.35
C SER A 285 -12.45 12.57 15.07
N ALA A 286 -13.04 12.31 16.24
CA ALA A 286 -12.69 11.25 17.15
C ALA A 286 -12.76 9.86 16.51
N LEU A 287 -11.93 8.99 17.08
CA LEU A 287 -11.85 7.53 16.99
C LEU A 287 -13.15 6.81 16.58
N PHE A 288 -12.98 5.72 15.83
CA PHE A 288 -14.00 4.79 15.32
C PHE A 288 -14.68 5.20 14.01
N GLY A 289 -13.89 5.19 12.93
CA GLY A 289 -14.40 5.26 11.55
C GLY A 289 -13.50 6.05 10.61
N GLY A 290 -12.27 5.58 10.35
CA GLY A 290 -11.40 6.14 9.29
C GLY A 290 -11.10 7.65 9.41
N GLY A 291 -11.02 8.19 10.62
CA GLY A 291 -10.77 9.61 10.90
C GLY A 291 -9.29 9.91 11.11
N TYR A 292 -8.79 10.92 10.40
CA TYR A 292 -7.39 11.33 10.37
C TYR A 292 -7.00 12.17 11.60
N VAL A 293 -6.00 11.75 12.37
CA VAL A 293 -5.38 12.59 13.40
C VAL A 293 -4.18 13.33 12.79
N VAL A 294 -4.19 14.67 12.86
CA VAL A 294 -3.04 15.54 12.56
C VAL A 294 -2.66 16.23 13.87
N GLY A 295 -1.88 15.55 14.70
CA GLY A 295 -1.24 16.16 15.87
C GLY A 295 0.16 16.65 15.49
N LYS A 296 0.42 17.96 15.62
CA LYS A 296 1.81 18.42 15.75
C LYS A 296 2.32 17.91 17.10
N ALA A 297 3.05 16.82 17.07
CA ALA A 297 3.65 16.21 18.24
C ALA A 297 4.76 17.14 18.78
N THR A 298 4.45 17.94 19.80
CA THR A 298 5.48 18.47 20.69
C THR A 298 6.02 17.29 21.52
N SER A 299 7.33 17.26 21.77
CA SER A 299 8.04 16.07 22.26
C SER A 299 7.52 15.47 23.58
N GLU A 300 6.83 16.25 24.41
CA GLU A 300 6.24 15.78 25.67
C GLU A 300 4.79 15.30 25.52
N PHE A 301 4.02 15.83 24.55
CA PHE A 301 2.63 15.41 24.28
C PHE A 301 2.56 14.19 23.36
N ALA A 302 3.65 13.90 22.66
CA ALA A 302 3.79 12.74 21.78
C ALA A 302 3.75 11.42 22.56
N VAL A 303 4.47 11.32 23.69
CA VAL A 303 4.76 10.02 24.30
C VAL A 303 3.54 9.38 24.97
N GLN A 304 2.64 10.17 25.57
CA GLN A 304 1.45 9.61 26.23
C GLN A 304 0.31 9.24 25.25
N ASN A 305 0.16 9.95 24.12
CA ASN A 305 -0.86 9.61 23.10
C ASN A 305 -0.37 8.57 22.07
N ILE A 306 0.93 8.27 22.05
CA ILE A 306 1.49 7.22 21.19
C ILE A 306 1.03 5.83 21.64
N ALA A 307 0.79 5.60 22.94
CA ALA A 307 0.28 4.32 23.43
C ALA A 307 -1.11 3.99 22.85
N GLU A 308 -2.01 4.97 22.78
CA GLU A 308 -3.34 4.83 22.18
C GLU A 308 -3.28 4.65 20.65
N LEU A 309 -2.29 5.25 19.98
CA LEU A 309 -2.03 5.01 18.54
C LEU A 309 -1.61 3.56 18.22
N PHE A 310 -1.28 2.76 19.24
CA PHE A 310 -0.83 1.38 19.10
C PHE A 310 -1.79 0.34 19.70
N GLU A 311 -2.94 0.76 20.25
CA GLU A 311 -4.12 -0.12 20.34
C GLU A 311 -4.67 -0.26 18.92
N ARG A 312 -4.27 -1.34 18.24
CA ARG A 312 -4.56 -1.54 16.82
C ARG A 312 -5.73 -2.47 16.64
N ASP A 313 -6.78 -1.95 16.02
CA ASP A 313 -7.96 -2.73 15.61
C ASP A 313 -7.85 -3.23 14.16
N ILE A 314 -6.95 -2.63 13.39
CA ILE A 314 -6.69 -2.92 11.97
C ILE A 314 -5.19 -2.86 11.66
N ASN A 315 -4.79 -3.53 10.58
CA ASN A 315 -3.41 -3.51 10.09
C ASN A 315 -3.00 -2.07 9.73
N THR A 316 -1.81 -1.65 10.14
CA THR A 316 -1.39 -0.24 10.05
C THR A 316 0.05 -0.13 9.56
N ILE A 317 0.28 0.78 8.61
CA ILE A 317 1.62 1.21 8.19
C ILE A 317 2.01 2.47 8.94
N TYR A 318 3.21 2.47 9.50
CA TYR A 318 3.80 3.59 10.21
C TYR A 318 5.02 4.13 9.46
N LEU A 319 5.17 5.46 9.48
CA LEU A 319 6.41 6.15 9.18
C LEU A 319 6.79 7.02 10.38
N THR A 320 7.85 6.62 11.08
CA THR A 320 8.35 7.26 12.31
C THR A 320 9.85 7.50 12.19
N THR A 321 10.45 8.25 13.12
CA THR A 321 11.91 8.22 13.26
C THR A 321 12.35 6.86 13.84
N LEU A 322 13.60 6.48 13.60
CA LEU A 322 14.14 5.24 14.19
C LEU A 322 14.19 5.32 15.73
N ASN A 323 14.47 6.50 16.28
CA ASN A 323 14.47 6.71 17.73
C ASN A 323 13.07 6.54 18.34
N GLN A 324 12.02 7.04 17.69
CA GLN A 324 10.64 6.89 18.16
C GLN A 324 10.23 5.42 18.30
N ILE A 325 10.64 4.58 17.35
CA ILE A 325 10.23 3.17 17.35
C ILE A 325 11.02 2.32 18.35
N GLN A 326 12.30 2.65 18.57
CA GLN A 326 13.17 1.94 19.51
C GLN A 326 12.93 2.33 20.97
N SER A 327 12.70 3.62 21.24
CA SER A 327 12.65 4.14 22.62
C SER A 327 11.45 3.67 23.44
N GLY A 328 10.37 3.21 22.82
CA GLY A 328 9.22 2.66 23.55
C GLY A 328 9.00 1.16 23.35
N ASP A 329 10.00 0.45 22.80
CA ASP A 329 9.90 -0.99 22.54
C ASP A 329 8.61 -1.32 21.75
N TYR A 330 8.33 -0.51 20.72
CA TYR A 330 7.04 -0.54 20.03
C TYR A 330 7.02 -1.58 18.92
N CYS A 331 8.13 -1.71 18.19
CA CYS A 331 8.28 -2.65 17.09
C CYS A 331 9.69 -3.24 17.09
N SER A 332 9.79 -4.51 16.69
CA SER A 332 11.06 -5.21 16.65
C SER A 332 11.81 -4.84 15.39
N VAL A 333 13.07 -4.41 15.56
CA VAL A 333 14.05 -4.33 14.48
C VAL A 333 14.80 -5.66 14.48
N VAL A 334 14.67 -6.44 13.40
CA VAL A 334 15.33 -7.74 13.27
C VAL A 334 16.50 -7.59 12.29
N SER A 335 17.72 -7.53 12.83
CA SER A 335 18.96 -7.50 12.06
C SER A 335 19.42 -8.92 11.66
N GLU A 336 20.37 -9.01 10.73
CA GLU A 336 20.94 -10.31 10.29
C GLU A 336 21.35 -11.21 11.47
N VAL A 337 20.87 -12.46 11.44
CA VAL A 337 21.42 -13.56 12.22
C VAL A 337 22.80 -13.87 11.63
N LYS A 338 23.86 -13.58 12.39
CA LYS A 338 25.21 -14.05 12.05
C LYS A 338 25.36 -15.54 12.30
#